data_AF-A0A4T2BQ95-F1
#
_entry.id   AF-A0A4T2BQ95-F1
#
_cell.length_a   1.000
_cell.length_b   1.000
_cell.length_c   1.000
_cell.angle_alpha   90.00
_cell.angle_beta   90.00
_cell.angle_gamma   90.00
#
_symmetry.space_group_name_H-M   'P 1'
#
loop_
_entity.id
_entity.type
_entity.pdbx_description
1 polymer ?
#
loop_
_entity_poly.entity_id
_entity_poly.type
_entity_poly.pdbx_seq_one_letter_code
_entity_poly.pdbx_strand_id
1 'polypeptide(L)' 'MGRPPEKDPPVNPVALRLRASERELISKAAASTGTNLSAFIRDAAIEKAQLIGGTSSE' A
#
# COMPACT_ATOMS: atom_id res chain seq x y z
N MET A 1 6.23 22.95 -26.84
CA MET A 1 6.65 21.56 -26.58
C MET A 1 6.48 21.30 -25.08
N GLY A 2 5.36 20.71 -24.66
CA GLY A 2 5.13 20.37 -23.24
C GLY A 2 6.01 19.18 -22.85
N ARG A 3 6.64 19.23 -21.67
CA ARG A 3 7.39 18.07 -21.16
C ARG A 3 6.41 16.88 -21.07
N PRO A 4 6.79 15.68 -21.55
CA PRO A 4 5.96 14.51 -21.36
C PRO A 4 5.72 14.32 -19.85
N PRO A 5 4.53 13.85 -19.45
CA PRO A 5 4.27 13.54 -18.05
C PRO A 5 5.32 12.55 -17.57
N GLU A 6 5.91 12.83 -16.41
CA GLU A 6 6.79 11.87 -15.73
C GLU A 6 6.00 10.59 -15.55
N LYS A 7 6.35 9.55 -16.32
CA LYS A 7 5.72 8.26 -16.17
C LYS A 7 6.06 7.76 -14.79
N ASP A 8 5.03 7.35 -14.04
CA ASP A 8 5.24 6.61 -12.80
C ASP A 8 6.26 5.49 -13.05
N PRO A 9 7.23 5.31 -12.13
CA PRO A 9 8.17 4.21 -12.24
C PRO A 9 7.38 2.89 -12.34
N PRO A 10 7.92 1.89 -13.06
CA PRO A 10 7.24 0.61 -13.22
C PRO A 10 6.89 0.03 -11.84
N VAL A 11 5.62 -0.31 -11.65
CA VAL A 11 5.13 -0.95 -10.43
C VAL A 11 5.78 -2.32 -10.34
N ASN A 12 6.75 -2.46 -9.43
CA ASN A 12 7.36 -3.75 -9.13
C ASN A 12 6.39 -4.57 -8.26
N PRO A 13 5.87 -5.71 -8.76
CA PRO A 13 4.97 -6.52 -7.96
C PRO A 13 5.72 -7.13 -6.78
N VAL A 14 5.15 -6.97 -5.57
CA VAL A 14 5.67 -7.60 -4.36
C VAL A 14 4.80 -8.81 -4.03
N ALA A 15 5.40 -10.00 -3.98
CA ALA A 15 4.72 -11.21 -3.56
C ALA A 15 4.75 -11.32 -2.02
N LEU A 16 3.59 -11.16 -1.37
CA LEU A 16 3.44 -11.33 0.07
C LEU A 16 2.92 -12.72 0.40
N ARG A 17 3.60 -13.42 1.32
CA ARG A 17 3.13 -14.68 1.87
C ARG A 17 2.40 -14.42 3.18
N LEU A 18 1.09 -14.63 3.16
CA LEU A 18 0.20 -14.48 4.32
C LEU A 18 -0.32 -15.85 4.71
N ARG A 19 -0.48 -16.10 6.01
CA ARG A 19 -1.27 -17.23 6.51
C ARG A 19 -2.73 -17.03 6.14
N ALA A 20 -3.50 -18.12 6.08
CA ALA A 20 -4.92 -18.06 5.74
C ALA A 20 -5.71 -17.10 6.66
N SER A 21 -5.44 -17.15 7.97
CA SER A 21 -6.10 -16.28 8.96
C SER A 21 -5.75 -14.79 8.78
N GLU A 22 -4.50 -14.48 8.45
CA GLU A 22 -4.05 -13.10 8.20
C GLU A 22 -4.72 -12.56 6.93
N ARG A 23 -4.72 -13.36 5.85
CA ARG A 23 -5.39 -12.99 4.60
C ARG A 23 -6.88 -12.75 4.80
N GLU A 24 -7.56 -13.60 5.57
CA GLU A 24 -8.98 -13.43 5.85
C GLU A 24 -9.27 -12.14 6.63
N LEU A 25 -8.47 -11.85 7.67
CA LEU A 25 -8.61 -10.64 8.47
C LEU A 25 -8.43 -9.38 7.59
N ILE A 26 -7.36 -9.34 6.80
CA ILE A 26 -7.07 -8.21 5.92
C ILE A 26 -8.16 -8.08 4.84
N SER A 27 -8.66 -9.20 4.30
CA SER A 27 -9.74 -9.19 3.31
C SER A 27 -11.05 -8.64 3.88
N LYS A 28 -11.39 -8.96 5.13
CA LYS A 28 -12.56 -8.40 5.81
C LYS A 28 -12.41 -6.89 6.02
N ALA A 29 -11.23 -6.44 6.44
CA ALA A 29 -10.94 -5.00 6.61
C ALA A 29 -10.99 -4.23 5.28
N ALA A 30 -10.42 -4.80 4.21
CA ALA A 30 -10.50 -4.23 2.87
C ALA A 30 -11.95 -4.09 2.39
N ALA A 31 -12.76 -5.15 2.59
CA ALA A 31 -14.19 -5.12 2.24
C ALA A 31 -14.96 -4.03 3.01
N SER A 32 -14.69 -3.85 4.30
CA SER A 32 -15.32 -2.81 5.12
C SER A 32 -14.97 -1.38 4.71
N THR A 33 -13.85 -1.17 4.02
CA THR A 33 -13.41 0.14 3.50
C THR A 33 -13.82 0.37 2.05
N GLY A 34 -14.48 -0.61 1.41
CA GLY A 34 -14.82 -0.54 -0.02
C GLY A 34 -13.61 -0.60 -0.95
N THR A 35 -12.47 -1.06 -0.46
CA THR A 35 -11.22 -1.17 -1.24
C THR A 35 -10.88 -2.62 -1.53
N ASN A 36 -10.09 -2.83 -2.57
CA ASN A 36 -9.53 -4.13 -2.92
C ASN A 36 -8.27 -4.43 -2.09
N LEU A 37 -8.03 -5.72 -1.81
CA LEU A 37 -7.00 -6.20 -0.88
C LEU A 37 -5.62 -5.58 -1.12
N SER A 38 -5.19 -5.46 -2.39
CA SER A 38 -3.90 -4.89 -2.76
C SER A 38 -3.78 -3.40 -2.43
N ALA A 39 -4.84 -2.63 -2.67
CA ALA A 39 -4.87 -1.20 -2.34
C ALA A 39 -4.82 -1.01 -0.83
N PHE A 40 -5.65 -1.77 -0.10
CA PHE A 40 -5.66 -1.74 1.37
C PHE A 40 -4.29 -2.03 1.98
N ILE A 41 -3.60 -3.08 1.51
CA ILE A 41 -2.26 -3.44 1.99
C ILE A 41 -1.24 -2.33 1.66
N ARG A 42 -1.31 -1.76 0.45
CA ARG A 42 -0.42 -0.67 0.03
C ARG A 42 -0.60 0.56 0.92
N ASP A 43 -1.84 1.00 1.13
CA ASP A 43 -2.13 2.21 1.90
C ASP A 43 -1.74 2.02 3.37
N ALA A 44 -2.01 0.85 3.96
CA ALA A 44 -1.54 0.50 5.31
C ALA A 44 -0.01 0.49 5.43
N ALA A 45 0.70 0.00 4.41
CA ALA A 45 2.17 0.00 4.40
C ALA A 45 2.75 1.41 4.29
N ILE A 46 2.13 2.28 3.48
CA ILE A 46 2.53 3.70 3.35
C ILE A 46 2.28 4.45 4.65
N GLU A 47 1.10 4.33 5.24
CA GLU A 47 0.76 4.94 6.52
C GLU A 47 1.77 4.53 7.60
N LYS A 48 2.09 3.23 7.68
CA LYS A 48 3.08 2.75 8.65
C LYS A 48 4.48 3.25 8.36
N ALA A 49 4.89 3.32 7.09
CA ALA A 49 6.18 3.85 6.69
C ALA A 49 6.30 5.34 7.01
N GLN A 50 5.23 6.12 6.91
CA GLN A 50 5.20 7.54 7.31
C GLN A 50 5.34 7.70 8.83
N LEU A 51 4.70 6.82 9.62
CA LEU A 51 4.85 6.83 11.08
C LEU A 51 6.27 6.46 11.54
N ILE A 52 6.94 5.55 10.82
CA ILE A 52 8.30 5.09 11.15
C ILE A 52 9.36 6.05 10.57
N GLY A 53 9.17 6.50 9.33
CA GLY A 53 10.02 7.45 8.63
C GLY A 53 9.79 8.91 9.03
N GLY A 54 8.78 9.17 9.87
CA GLY A 54 8.49 10.46 10.50
C GLY A 54 9.48 10.83 11.61
N THR A 55 10.77 10.69 11.34
CA THR A 55 11.82 11.45 12.04
C THR A 55 12.35 12.49 11.06
N SER A 56 12.45 13.74 11.51
CA SER A 56 12.95 14.93 10.79
C SER A 56 11.91 15.77 10.05
N SER A 57 11.00 16.35 10.82
CA SER A 57 10.83 17.80 10.75
C SER A 57 10.83 18.30 12.20
N GLU A 58 11.66 19.31 12.45
CA GLU A 58 12.01 19.97 13.73
C GLU A 58 13.34 19.51 14.37
#